data_AF-A0A954N030-F1
#
_entry.id   AF-A0A954N030-F1
#
_cell.length_a   1.000
_cell.length_b   1.000
_cell.length_c   1.000
_cell.angle_alpha   90.00
_cell.angle_beta   90.00
_cell.angle_gamma   90.00
#
_symmetry.space_group_name_H-M   'P 1'
#
loop_
_entity.id
_entity.type
_entity.pdbx_description
1 polymer ?
#
loop_
_entity_poly.entity_id
_entity_poly.type
_entity_poly.pdbx_seq_one_letter_code
_entity_poly.pdbx_strand_id
1 'polypeptide(L)'
;FLLKILVSLDHPRSAGQIIIDAIQSGFGGESFVWGVIFDIALDDSAWSCFLWEKCAANPPDLFCGICYLDFSNHLGKEKGMLPHPFETGGGLKLLREWLSSDDPGDESYAMSAAESIQFLRGEAQRELMELAENHDSEEVRLIASGTLSNLDQKRGTELLRELCFNPATTRRASTILRESGRETAIPIEINHPEFHALTEFCEWLRDPENFGEIADEIDCIGREKLYWPPTGDEREFYLFKYVYFSDCQEGNQLDETGVGVVGSRTVSLVGHSNPSMSLREILALHCCWELQQQGDSRAPALLSIEEGERLLRESRGN
;
A
#
# COMPACT_ATOMS: atom_id res chain seq x y z
N PHE A 1 10.87 -26.48 -4.47
CA PHE A 1 12.16 -26.34 -5.19
C PHE A 1 12.16 -27.05 -6.55
N LEU A 2 11.90 -28.37 -6.62
CA LEU A 2 11.93 -29.10 -7.91
C LEU A 2 10.91 -28.59 -8.94
N LEU A 3 9.68 -28.27 -8.54
CA LEU A 3 8.66 -27.73 -9.45
C LEU A 3 9.10 -26.41 -10.13
N LYS A 4 9.75 -25.52 -9.38
CA LYS A 4 10.34 -24.29 -9.91
C LYS A 4 11.35 -24.58 -11.02
N ILE A 5 12.24 -25.55 -10.81
CA ILE A 5 13.26 -25.94 -11.80
C ILE A 5 12.60 -26.44 -13.09
N LEU A 6 11.53 -27.23 -12.97
CA LEU A 6 10.79 -27.74 -14.13
C LEU A 6 10.20 -26.62 -14.98
N VAL A 7 9.60 -25.59 -14.35
CA VAL A 7 9.04 -24.45 -15.08
C VAL A 7 10.13 -23.55 -15.66
N SER A 8 11.27 -23.39 -14.97
CA SER A 8 12.39 -22.57 -15.46
C SER A 8 13.18 -23.18 -16.62
N LEU A 9 13.29 -24.51 -16.71
CA LEU A 9 14.22 -25.17 -17.63
C LEU A 9 13.54 -26.00 -18.72
N ASP A 10 12.27 -26.34 -18.57
CA ASP A 10 11.59 -27.28 -19.46
C ASP A 10 10.38 -26.63 -20.14
N HIS A 11 9.93 -27.25 -21.23
CA HIS A 11 8.74 -26.82 -21.97
C HIS A 11 7.48 -27.43 -21.33
N PRO A 12 6.32 -26.73 -21.32
CA PRO A 12 5.07 -27.26 -20.75
C PRO A 12 4.62 -28.61 -21.32
N ARG A 13 5.05 -28.95 -22.54
CA ARG A 13 4.79 -30.27 -23.16
C ARG A 13 5.48 -31.43 -22.43
N SER A 14 6.62 -31.19 -21.79
CA SER A 14 7.41 -32.22 -21.09
C SER A 14 7.03 -32.31 -19.62
N ALA A 15 6.95 -31.16 -18.94
CA ALA A 15 6.82 -31.09 -17.50
C ALA A 15 5.46 -30.57 -17.02
N GLY A 16 4.62 -30.05 -17.91
CA GLY A 16 3.38 -29.37 -17.55
C GLY A 16 2.41 -30.26 -16.79
N GLN A 17 2.30 -31.54 -17.15
CA GLN A 17 1.40 -32.46 -16.45
C GLN A 17 1.79 -32.64 -14.97
N ILE A 18 3.10 -32.68 -14.66
CA ILE A 18 3.57 -32.79 -13.27
C ILE A 18 3.14 -31.56 -12.45
N ILE A 19 3.20 -30.36 -13.06
CA ILE A 19 2.74 -29.12 -12.42
C ILE A 19 1.23 -29.18 -12.18
N ILE A 20 0.44 -29.61 -13.17
CA ILE A 20 -1.02 -29.74 -13.02
C ILE A 20 -1.38 -30.77 -11.96
N ASP A 21 -0.72 -31.93 -11.94
CA ASP A 21 -0.98 -32.96 -10.92
C ASP A 21 -0.64 -32.45 -9.51
N ALA A 22 0.44 -31.65 -9.37
CA ALA A 22 0.79 -31.02 -8.10
C ALA A 22 -0.26 -30.00 -7.65
N ILE A 23 -0.76 -29.15 -8.56
CA ILE A 23 -1.83 -28.18 -8.29
C ILE A 23 -3.11 -28.91 -7.87
N GLN A 24 -3.55 -29.90 -8.66
CA GLN A 24 -4.82 -30.62 -8.44
C GLN A 24 -4.82 -31.52 -7.20
N SER A 25 -3.64 -31.98 -6.76
CA SER A 25 -3.50 -32.74 -5.53
C SER A 25 -3.35 -31.87 -4.27
N GLY A 26 -3.31 -30.54 -4.42
CA GLY A 26 -3.05 -29.61 -3.31
C GLY A 26 -1.63 -29.71 -2.76
N PHE A 27 -0.68 -30.23 -3.56
CA PHE A 27 0.69 -30.47 -3.09
C PHE A 27 1.37 -29.15 -2.70
N GLY A 28 1.55 -28.96 -1.40
CA GLY A 28 2.12 -27.72 -0.86
C GLY A 28 1.27 -26.50 -1.19
N GLY A 29 -0.06 -26.61 -1.15
CA GLY A 29 -0.98 -25.52 -1.48
C GLY A 29 -0.70 -24.21 -0.74
N GLU A 30 -0.19 -24.28 0.49
CA GLU A 30 0.21 -23.11 1.32
C GLU A 30 1.63 -22.59 1.07
N SER A 31 2.33 -23.13 0.07
CA SER A 31 3.75 -22.81 -0.13
C SER A 31 3.94 -21.54 -0.95
N PHE A 32 4.75 -20.61 -0.43
CA PHE A 32 5.20 -19.41 -1.16
C PHE A 32 5.90 -19.71 -2.50
N VAL A 33 6.33 -20.95 -2.72
CA VAL A 33 6.94 -21.39 -3.98
C VAL A 33 5.98 -21.25 -5.17
N TRP A 34 4.66 -21.27 -4.96
CA TRP A 34 3.68 -21.10 -6.03
C TRP A 34 3.74 -19.72 -6.68
N GLY A 35 3.89 -18.65 -5.89
CA GLY A 35 4.10 -17.30 -6.44
C GLY A 35 5.30 -17.26 -7.39
N VAL A 36 6.43 -17.82 -6.95
CA VAL A 36 7.65 -17.90 -7.77
C VAL A 36 7.45 -18.75 -9.05
N ILE A 37 6.67 -19.83 -8.98
CA ILE A 37 6.38 -20.68 -10.14
C ILE A 37 5.56 -19.90 -11.17
N PHE A 38 4.53 -19.18 -10.73
CA PHE A 38 3.67 -18.42 -11.63
C PHE A 38 4.40 -17.19 -12.21
N ASP A 39 5.26 -16.52 -11.44
CA ASP A 39 6.11 -15.43 -11.95
C ASP A 39 6.98 -15.90 -13.12
N ILE A 40 7.66 -17.05 -12.98
CA ILE A 40 8.45 -17.63 -14.08
C ILE A 40 7.56 -17.95 -15.29
N ALA A 41 6.35 -18.45 -15.05
CA ALA A 41 5.41 -18.79 -16.11
C ALA A 41 4.83 -17.56 -16.84
N LEU A 42 4.78 -16.39 -16.20
CA LEU A 42 4.34 -15.13 -16.85
C LEU A 42 5.28 -14.69 -17.96
N ASP A 43 6.58 -14.88 -17.75
CA ASP A 43 7.65 -14.52 -18.68
C ASP A 43 7.73 -15.47 -19.90
N ASP A 44 7.08 -16.64 -19.85
CA ASP A 44 7.03 -17.61 -20.95
C ASP A 44 5.60 -17.78 -21.48
N SER A 45 5.37 -17.35 -22.73
CA SER A 45 4.05 -17.42 -23.37
C SER A 45 3.48 -18.84 -23.49
N ALA A 46 4.32 -19.87 -23.64
CA ALA A 46 3.85 -21.25 -23.75
C ALA A 46 3.38 -21.76 -22.38
N TRP A 47 4.12 -21.45 -21.31
CA TRP A 47 3.70 -21.77 -19.95
C TRP A 47 2.45 -20.98 -19.54
N SER A 48 2.39 -19.70 -19.86
CA SER A 48 1.23 -18.84 -19.61
C SER A 48 -0.06 -19.46 -20.18
N CYS A 49 -0.07 -19.77 -21.48
CA CYS A 49 -1.23 -20.38 -22.13
C CYS A 49 -1.55 -21.77 -21.56
N PHE A 50 -0.53 -22.60 -21.32
CA PHE A 50 -0.74 -23.94 -20.79
C PHE A 50 -1.41 -23.95 -19.42
N LEU A 51 -0.90 -23.15 -18.47
CA LEU A 51 -1.49 -23.07 -17.13
C LEU A 51 -2.89 -22.47 -17.16
N TRP A 52 -3.10 -21.40 -17.94
CA TRP A 52 -4.41 -20.80 -18.13
C TRP A 52 -5.45 -21.83 -18.58
N GLU A 53 -5.17 -22.58 -19.65
CA GLU A 53 -6.09 -23.59 -20.19
C GLU A 53 -6.34 -24.74 -19.22
N LYS A 54 -5.30 -25.21 -18.52
CA LYS A 54 -5.38 -26.42 -17.70
C LYS A 54 -6.02 -26.18 -16.33
N CYS A 55 -5.88 -24.99 -15.78
CA CYS A 55 -6.43 -24.63 -14.48
C CYS A 55 -7.78 -23.90 -14.59
N ALA A 56 -8.19 -23.40 -15.78
CA ALA A 56 -9.44 -22.66 -15.94
C ALA A 56 -10.71 -23.40 -15.49
N ALA A 57 -10.80 -24.72 -15.67
CA ALA A 57 -11.99 -25.48 -15.29
C ALA A 57 -12.14 -25.69 -13.77
N ASN A 58 -11.02 -25.70 -13.05
CA ASN A 58 -10.96 -25.92 -11.61
C ASN A 58 -9.76 -25.17 -11.02
N PRO A 59 -9.91 -23.86 -10.76
CA PRO A 59 -8.86 -23.06 -10.14
C PRO A 59 -8.40 -23.69 -8.81
N PRO A 60 -7.10 -23.64 -8.48
CA PRO A 60 -6.62 -24.11 -7.19
C PRO A 60 -7.22 -23.31 -6.04
N ASP A 61 -7.24 -23.93 -4.87
CA ASP A 61 -7.57 -23.32 -3.58
C ASP A 61 -6.28 -22.98 -2.80
N LEU A 62 -6.46 -22.55 -1.54
CA LEU A 62 -5.37 -22.16 -0.62
C LEU A 62 -4.50 -21.03 -1.21
N PHE A 63 -3.28 -20.85 -0.67
CA PHE A 63 -2.34 -19.85 -1.20
C PHE A 63 -2.00 -20.05 -2.69
N CYS A 64 -1.96 -21.30 -3.18
CA CYS A 64 -1.78 -21.60 -4.61
C CYS A 64 -2.88 -20.97 -5.48
N GLY A 65 -4.12 -20.99 -5.01
CA GLY A 65 -5.27 -20.33 -5.62
C GLY A 65 -5.05 -18.83 -5.79
N ILE A 66 -4.53 -18.17 -4.76
CA ILE A 66 -4.24 -16.73 -4.78
C ILE A 66 -3.14 -16.40 -5.77
N CYS A 67 -2.01 -17.12 -5.75
CA CYS A 67 -0.96 -16.87 -6.73
C CYS A 67 -1.44 -17.13 -8.17
N TYR A 68 -2.34 -18.10 -8.37
CA TYR A 68 -2.94 -18.33 -9.68
C TYR A 68 -3.94 -17.23 -10.07
N LEU A 69 -4.63 -16.63 -9.11
CA LEU A 69 -5.48 -15.46 -9.32
C LEU A 69 -4.66 -14.26 -9.78
N ASP A 70 -3.56 -13.92 -9.09
CA ASP A 70 -2.67 -12.81 -9.47
C ASP A 70 -2.08 -13.00 -10.86
N PHE A 71 -1.61 -14.22 -11.14
CA PHE A 71 -1.19 -14.65 -12.46
C PHE A 71 -2.28 -14.43 -13.52
N SER A 72 -3.52 -14.80 -13.21
CA SER A 72 -4.65 -14.66 -14.12
C SER A 72 -5.04 -13.19 -14.34
N ASN A 73 -5.04 -12.37 -13.29
CA ASN A 73 -5.29 -10.94 -13.35
C ASN A 73 -4.26 -10.25 -14.24
N HIS A 74 -2.97 -10.58 -14.06
CA HIS A 74 -1.87 -10.07 -14.88
C HIS A 74 -2.07 -10.42 -16.36
N LEU A 75 -2.36 -11.68 -16.68
CA LEU A 75 -2.60 -12.12 -18.06
C LEU A 75 -3.87 -11.48 -18.66
N GLY A 76 -4.92 -11.28 -17.86
CA GLY A 76 -6.12 -10.55 -18.25
C GLY A 76 -5.81 -9.10 -18.62
N LYS A 77 -5.01 -8.41 -17.80
CA LYS A 77 -4.64 -7.00 -17.98
C LYS A 77 -3.68 -6.79 -19.16
N GLU A 78 -2.57 -7.53 -19.19
CA GLU A 78 -1.47 -7.29 -20.13
C GLU A 78 -1.67 -8.01 -21.48
N LYS A 79 -2.30 -9.20 -21.46
CA LYS A 79 -2.45 -10.05 -22.66
C LYS A 79 -3.90 -10.19 -23.12
N GLY A 80 -4.88 -9.61 -22.40
CA GLY A 80 -6.29 -9.65 -22.77
C GLY A 80 -6.89 -11.07 -22.73
N MET A 81 -6.33 -11.97 -21.93
CA MET A 81 -6.78 -13.36 -21.87
C MET A 81 -8.16 -13.46 -21.21
N LEU A 82 -9.14 -14.04 -21.92
CA LEU A 82 -10.53 -14.20 -21.48
C LEU A 82 -11.11 -15.52 -22.04
N PRO A 83 -12.14 -16.13 -21.41
CA PRO A 83 -12.76 -15.74 -20.14
C PRO A 83 -11.83 -15.96 -18.94
N HIS A 84 -12.06 -15.24 -17.84
CA HIS A 84 -11.21 -15.31 -16.66
C HIS A 84 -11.31 -16.71 -15.99
N PRO A 85 -10.20 -17.35 -15.56
CA PRO A 85 -10.21 -18.71 -14.98
C PRO A 85 -11.10 -18.84 -13.75
N PHE A 86 -11.29 -17.76 -12.99
CA PHE A 86 -12.17 -17.74 -11.82
C PHE A 86 -13.65 -17.49 -12.16
N GLU A 87 -14.02 -17.28 -13.43
CA GLU A 87 -15.40 -17.19 -13.89
C GLU A 87 -16.05 -18.59 -14.01
N THR A 88 -15.92 -19.39 -12.94
CA THR A 88 -16.49 -20.73 -12.79
C THR A 88 -17.20 -20.85 -11.44
N GLY A 89 -18.06 -21.85 -11.26
CA GLY A 89 -18.76 -22.02 -9.97
C GLY A 89 -17.81 -22.17 -8.78
N GLY A 90 -16.68 -22.86 -8.95
CA GLY A 90 -15.63 -22.99 -7.94
C GLY A 90 -14.84 -21.69 -7.73
N GLY A 91 -14.41 -21.06 -8.81
CA GLY A 91 -13.67 -19.79 -8.74
C GLY A 91 -14.48 -18.67 -8.11
N LEU A 92 -15.74 -18.50 -8.49
CA LEU A 92 -16.65 -17.51 -7.91
C LEU A 92 -16.94 -17.77 -6.42
N LYS A 93 -16.87 -19.03 -5.99
CA LYS A 93 -16.98 -19.37 -4.56
C LYS A 93 -15.76 -18.85 -3.80
N LEU A 94 -14.54 -19.12 -4.30
CA LEU A 94 -13.29 -18.64 -3.69
C LEU A 94 -13.24 -17.11 -3.62
N LEU A 95 -13.57 -16.41 -4.72
CA LEU A 95 -13.59 -14.94 -4.75
C LEU A 95 -14.53 -14.36 -3.69
N ARG A 96 -15.69 -14.98 -3.47
CA ARG A 96 -16.64 -14.56 -2.43
C ARG A 96 -16.09 -14.81 -1.03
N GLU A 97 -15.46 -15.97 -0.81
CA GLU A 97 -14.82 -16.29 0.47
C GLU A 97 -13.72 -15.28 0.81
N TRP A 98 -12.87 -14.93 -0.14
CA TRP A 98 -11.81 -13.94 0.07
C TRP A 98 -12.33 -12.52 0.31
N LEU A 99 -13.35 -12.08 -0.44
CA LEU A 99 -13.96 -10.76 -0.26
C LEU A 99 -14.87 -10.65 0.97
N SER A 100 -15.14 -11.75 1.68
CA SER A 100 -15.96 -11.77 2.90
C SER A 100 -15.19 -12.27 4.12
N SER A 101 -13.86 -12.39 4.01
CA SER A 101 -13.02 -12.80 5.14
C SER A 101 -12.81 -11.61 6.07
N ASP A 102 -13.07 -11.82 7.35
CA ASP A 102 -12.77 -10.86 8.42
C ASP A 102 -11.34 -11.05 8.96
N ASP A 103 -10.57 -12.02 8.44
CA ASP A 103 -9.19 -12.29 8.86
C ASP A 103 -8.24 -11.25 8.23
N PRO A 104 -7.53 -10.43 9.03
CA PRO A 104 -6.53 -9.48 8.50
C PRO A 104 -5.43 -10.16 7.68
N GLY A 105 -5.10 -11.43 7.95
CA GLY A 105 -4.15 -12.20 7.18
C GLY A 105 -4.58 -12.46 5.73
N ASP A 106 -5.88 -12.40 5.45
CA ASP A 106 -6.47 -12.61 4.13
C ASP A 106 -6.68 -11.30 3.36
N GLU A 107 -6.28 -10.13 3.89
CA GLU A 107 -6.50 -8.85 3.21
C GLU A 107 -5.91 -8.84 1.80
N SER A 108 -4.69 -9.38 1.65
CA SER A 108 -4.05 -9.51 0.34
C SER A 108 -4.85 -10.36 -0.65
N TYR A 109 -5.63 -11.33 -0.16
CA TYR A 109 -6.46 -12.20 -0.99
C TYR A 109 -7.71 -11.45 -1.48
N ALA A 110 -8.33 -10.67 -0.58
CA ALA A 110 -9.45 -9.79 -0.92
C ALA A 110 -9.03 -8.75 -1.97
N MET A 111 -7.82 -8.19 -1.86
CA MET A 111 -7.26 -7.27 -2.85
C MET A 111 -7.17 -7.90 -4.24
N SER A 112 -6.53 -9.08 -4.36
CA SER A 112 -6.44 -9.83 -5.62
C SER A 112 -7.82 -10.19 -6.18
N ALA A 113 -8.76 -10.56 -5.31
CA ALA A 113 -10.14 -10.84 -5.69
C ALA A 113 -10.84 -9.60 -6.26
N ALA A 114 -10.68 -8.44 -5.64
CA ALA A 114 -11.24 -7.17 -6.10
C ALA A 114 -10.68 -6.73 -7.48
N GLU A 115 -9.41 -6.98 -7.75
CA GLU A 115 -8.80 -6.72 -9.06
C GLU A 115 -9.42 -7.59 -10.17
N SER A 116 -9.77 -8.83 -9.85
CA SER A 116 -10.29 -9.80 -10.83
C SER A 116 -11.67 -9.44 -11.38
N ILE A 117 -12.43 -8.63 -10.64
CA ILE A 117 -13.84 -8.30 -10.93
C ILE A 117 -14.01 -7.66 -12.31
N GLN A 118 -13.01 -6.91 -12.80
CA GLN A 118 -13.07 -6.30 -14.16
C GLN A 118 -13.17 -7.33 -15.28
N PHE A 119 -12.71 -8.57 -15.06
CA PHE A 119 -12.72 -9.62 -16.06
C PHE A 119 -13.98 -10.50 -16.03
N LEU A 120 -14.78 -10.37 -14.96
CA LEU A 120 -16.01 -11.12 -14.76
C LEU A 120 -17.20 -10.48 -15.50
N ARG A 121 -18.28 -11.24 -15.70
CA ARG A 121 -19.46 -10.75 -16.42
C ARG A 121 -20.75 -11.00 -15.65
N GLY A 122 -21.78 -10.24 -16.02
CA GLY A 122 -23.16 -10.49 -15.64
C GLY A 122 -23.43 -10.29 -14.15
N GLU A 123 -24.11 -11.26 -13.54
CA GLU A 123 -24.53 -11.19 -12.13
C GLU A 123 -23.36 -11.32 -11.16
N ALA A 124 -22.41 -12.21 -11.45
CA ALA A 124 -21.24 -12.43 -10.62
C ALA A 124 -20.38 -11.17 -10.46
N GLN A 125 -20.18 -10.41 -11.55
CA GLN A 125 -19.45 -9.15 -11.47
C GLN A 125 -20.13 -8.14 -10.53
N ARG A 126 -21.46 -8.02 -10.61
CA ARG A 126 -22.21 -7.08 -9.76
C ARG A 126 -22.16 -7.49 -8.29
N GLU A 127 -22.39 -8.76 -8.00
CA GLU A 127 -22.35 -9.32 -6.65
C GLU A 127 -20.99 -9.11 -6.00
N LEU A 128 -19.90 -9.53 -6.66
CA LEU A 128 -18.56 -9.41 -6.08
C LEU A 128 -18.10 -7.95 -5.98
N MET A 129 -18.54 -7.08 -6.89
CA MET A 129 -18.29 -5.64 -6.77
C MET A 129 -18.96 -5.03 -5.55
N GLU A 130 -20.20 -5.41 -5.26
CA GLU A 130 -20.91 -4.96 -4.07
C GLU A 130 -20.19 -5.40 -2.78
N LEU A 131 -19.64 -6.62 -2.75
CA LEU A 131 -18.80 -7.06 -1.62
C LEU A 131 -17.53 -6.21 -1.49
N ALA A 132 -16.79 -6.02 -2.59
CA ALA A 132 -15.52 -5.29 -2.56
C ALA A 132 -15.68 -3.79 -2.22
N GLU A 133 -16.77 -3.15 -2.67
CA GLU A 133 -17.10 -1.75 -2.32
C GLU A 133 -17.42 -1.57 -0.82
N ASN A 134 -17.98 -2.60 -0.17
CA ASN A 134 -18.39 -2.57 1.24
C ASN A 134 -17.40 -3.28 2.17
N HIS A 135 -16.24 -3.70 1.66
CA HIS A 135 -15.22 -4.39 2.45
C HIS A 135 -14.63 -3.47 3.53
N ASP A 136 -14.23 -3.99 4.69
CA ASP A 136 -13.73 -3.20 5.82
C ASP A 136 -12.36 -2.56 5.56
N SER A 137 -11.46 -3.27 4.86
CA SER A 137 -10.19 -2.70 4.37
C SER A 137 -10.39 -1.56 3.36
N GLU A 138 -9.77 -0.41 3.66
CA GLU A 138 -9.68 0.73 2.74
C GLU A 138 -8.97 0.37 1.42
N GLU A 139 -8.01 -0.54 1.46
CA GLU A 139 -7.22 -0.93 0.31
C GLU A 139 -8.02 -1.76 -0.69
N VAL A 140 -8.86 -2.66 -0.18
CA VAL A 140 -9.81 -3.43 -1.00
C VAL A 140 -10.82 -2.48 -1.66
N ARG A 141 -11.38 -1.52 -0.90
CA ARG A 141 -12.32 -0.52 -1.44
C ARG A 141 -11.67 0.38 -2.50
N LEU A 142 -10.39 0.74 -2.31
CA LEU A 142 -9.61 1.52 -3.27
C LEU A 142 -9.43 0.75 -4.59
N ILE A 143 -9.05 -0.53 -4.51
CA ILE A 143 -8.92 -1.41 -5.68
C ILE A 143 -10.27 -1.54 -6.39
N ALA A 144 -11.35 -1.84 -5.66
CA ALA A 144 -12.71 -1.94 -6.21
C ALA A 144 -13.11 -0.66 -6.98
N SER A 145 -12.82 0.50 -6.40
CA SER A 145 -13.07 1.81 -7.02
C SER A 145 -12.24 2.01 -8.30
N GLY A 146 -10.98 1.58 -8.30
CA GLY A 146 -10.13 1.53 -9.49
C GLY A 146 -10.67 0.61 -10.58
N THR A 147 -11.09 -0.60 -10.21
CA THR A 147 -11.72 -1.58 -11.09
C THR A 147 -12.99 -1.01 -11.75
N LEU A 148 -13.88 -0.37 -10.98
CA LEU A 148 -15.07 0.32 -11.51
C LEU A 148 -14.72 1.45 -12.46
N SER A 149 -13.70 2.24 -12.10
CA SER A 149 -13.20 3.34 -12.93
C SER A 149 -12.72 2.78 -14.28
N ASN A 150 -11.96 1.70 -14.30
CA ASN A 150 -11.49 1.07 -15.54
C ASN A 150 -12.62 0.50 -16.40
N LEU A 151 -13.76 0.14 -15.81
CA LEU A 151 -14.98 -0.29 -16.51
C LEU A 151 -15.85 0.89 -17.02
N ASP A 152 -15.31 2.11 -17.06
CA ASP A 152 -16.03 3.35 -17.44
C ASP A 152 -17.28 3.63 -16.60
N GLN A 153 -17.33 3.11 -15.38
CA GLN A 153 -18.44 3.37 -14.48
C GLN A 153 -18.19 4.67 -13.73
N LYS A 154 -19.08 5.66 -13.95
CA LYS A 154 -19.04 6.98 -13.29
C LYS A 154 -18.89 6.87 -11.77
N ARG A 155 -19.55 5.87 -11.18
CA ARG A 155 -19.46 5.56 -9.74
C ARG A 155 -18.03 5.30 -9.26
N GLY A 156 -17.22 4.56 -10.02
CA GLY A 156 -15.83 4.31 -9.65
C GLY A 156 -14.99 5.58 -9.60
N THR A 157 -15.23 6.50 -10.53
CA THR A 157 -14.57 7.82 -10.53
C THR A 157 -15.00 8.66 -9.33
N GLU A 158 -16.28 8.62 -8.95
CA GLU A 158 -16.80 9.34 -7.78
C GLU A 158 -16.20 8.79 -6.48
N LEU A 159 -16.13 7.46 -6.32
CA LEU A 159 -15.50 6.82 -5.16
C LEU A 159 -13.99 7.14 -5.08
N LEU A 160 -13.25 7.06 -6.18
CA LEU A 160 -11.83 7.46 -6.19
C LEU A 160 -11.62 8.94 -5.83
N ARG A 161 -12.52 9.81 -6.28
CA ARG A 161 -12.51 11.24 -5.91
C ARG A 161 -12.76 11.42 -4.41
N GLU A 162 -13.67 10.65 -3.81
CA GLU A 162 -13.90 10.68 -2.36
C GLU A 162 -12.66 10.20 -1.60
N LEU A 163 -12.02 9.12 -2.05
CA LEU A 163 -10.77 8.60 -1.46
C LEU A 163 -9.61 9.59 -1.59
N CYS A 164 -9.63 10.49 -2.58
CA CYS A 164 -8.64 11.58 -2.66
C CYS A 164 -8.72 12.57 -1.49
N PHE A 165 -9.80 12.59 -0.69
CA PHE A 165 -9.86 13.43 0.52
C PHE A 165 -9.30 12.75 1.76
N ASN A 166 -9.01 11.45 1.72
CA ASN A 166 -8.36 10.74 2.81
C ASN A 166 -6.83 10.76 2.60
N PRO A 167 -6.04 11.42 3.47
CA PRO A 167 -4.58 11.48 3.33
C PRO A 167 -3.92 10.10 3.22
N ALA A 168 -4.49 9.08 3.86
CA ALA A 168 -4.00 7.70 3.82
C ALA A 168 -4.06 7.07 2.41
N THR A 169 -5.03 7.47 1.58
CA THR A 169 -5.28 6.85 0.27
C THR A 169 -5.10 7.83 -0.89
N THR A 170 -4.92 9.13 -0.62
CA THR A 170 -4.91 10.19 -1.63
C THR A 170 -3.94 9.95 -2.77
N ARG A 171 -2.68 9.61 -2.47
CA ARG A 171 -1.66 9.43 -3.51
C ARG A 171 -2.06 8.32 -4.47
N ARG A 172 -2.48 7.17 -3.94
CA ARG A 172 -2.90 6.01 -4.73
C ARG A 172 -4.17 6.30 -5.53
N ALA A 173 -5.19 6.86 -4.89
CA ALA A 173 -6.44 7.23 -5.57
C ALA A 173 -6.19 8.24 -6.71
N SER A 174 -5.34 9.24 -6.47
CA SER A 174 -4.93 10.20 -7.50
C SER A 174 -4.17 9.53 -8.64
N THR A 175 -3.24 8.61 -8.35
CA THR A 175 -2.52 7.86 -9.38
C THR A 175 -3.48 7.04 -10.24
N ILE A 176 -4.40 6.31 -9.64
CA ILE A 176 -5.41 5.53 -10.38
C ILE A 176 -6.25 6.46 -11.27
N LEU A 177 -6.71 7.61 -10.76
CA LEU A 177 -7.43 8.58 -11.59
C LEU A 177 -6.61 9.09 -12.78
N ARG A 178 -5.29 9.32 -12.61
CA ARG A 178 -4.41 9.73 -13.71
C ARG A 178 -4.22 8.61 -14.74
N GLU A 179 -3.91 7.40 -14.27
CA GLU A 179 -3.68 6.23 -15.12
C GLU A 179 -4.92 5.87 -15.94
N SER A 180 -6.12 6.03 -15.37
CA SER A 180 -7.37 5.84 -16.10
C SER A 180 -7.79 7.05 -16.96
N GLY A 181 -6.96 8.09 -17.10
CA GLY A 181 -7.23 9.26 -17.94
C GLY A 181 -8.30 10.22 -17.38
N ARG A 182 -8.53 10.21 -16.06
CA ARG A 182 -9.57 10.99 -15.35
C ARG A 182 -8.97 12.04 -14.40
N GLU A 183 -7.87 12.66 -14.80
CA GLU A 183 -7.14 13.66 -14.01
C GLU A 183 -8.04 14.82 -13.54
N THR A 184 -9.04 15.18 -14.35
CA THR A 184 -9.99 16.26 -14.03
C THR A 184 -10.92 15.95 -12.87
N ALA A 185 -11.02 14.67 -12.46
CA ALA A 185 -11.80 14.26 -11.31
C ALA A 185 -11.05 14.47 -9.98
N ILE A 186 -9.72 14.61 -10.02
CA ILE A 186 -8.89 14.84 -8.84
C ILE A 186 -9.28 16.20 -8.21
N PRO A 187 -9.70 16.22 -6.93
CA PRO A 187 -10.08 17.48 -6.28
C PRO A 187 -8.89 18.45 -6.21
N ILE A 188 -9.13 19.74 -6.43
CA ILE A 188 -8.07 20.76 -6.35
C ILE A 188 -7.68 21.04 -4.89
N GLU A 189 -8.60 20.76 -3.97
CA GLU A 189 -8.48 20.95 -2.53
C GLU A 189 -7.30 20.16 -1.93
N ILE A 190 -6.97 19.01 -2.51
CA ILE A 190 -5.86 18.15 -2.05
C ILE A 190 -4.49 18.73 -2.42
N ASN A 191 -4.45 19.76 -3.28
CA ASN A 191 -3.22 20.45 -3.64
C ASN A 191 -2.78 21.47 -2.57
N HIS A 192 -3.49 21.55 -1.45
CA HIS A 192 -3.08 22.40 -0.34
C HIS A 192 -1.77 21.87 0.26
N PRO A 193 -0.74 22.72 0.46
CA PRO A 193 0.56 22.28 0.98
C PRO A 193 0.50 21.47 2.29
N GLU A 194 -0.40 21.84 3.20
CA GLU A 194 -0.61 21.10 4.45
C GLU A 194 -1.19 19.70 4.22
N PHE A 195 -2.07 19.54 3.24
CA PHE A 195 -2.65 18.25 2.89
C PHE A 195 -1.59 17.33 2.27
N HIS A 196 -0.71 17.89 1.43
CA HIS A 196 0.47 17.17 0.92
C HIS A 196 1.39 16.72 2.04
N ALA A 197 1.69 17.59 3.00
CA ALA A 197 2.52 17.24 4.14
C ALA A 197 1.88 16.13 5.00
N LEU A 198 0.56 16.21 5.24
CA LEU A 198 -0.17 15.18 5.96
C LEU A 198 -0.14 13.84 5.22
N THR A 199 -0.34 13.84 3.90
CA THR A 199 -0.25 12.65 3.05
C THR A 199 1.15 12.02 3.12
N GLU A 200 2.20 12.84 3.01
CA GLU A 200 3.59 12.37 3.14
C GLU A 200 3.84 11.75 4.53
N PHE A 201 3.29 12.35 5.58
CA PHE A 201 3.44 11.81 6.93
C PHE A 201 2.71 10.49 7.12
N CYS A 202 1.46 10.36 6.64
CA CYS A 202 0.71 9.11 6.66
C CYS A 202 1.47 7.97 5.96
N GLU A 203 2.07 8.25 4.81
CA GLU A 203 2.87 7.24 4.10
C GLU A 203 4.14 6.86 4.85
N TRP A 204 4.81 7.83 5.45
CA TRP A 204 5.99 7.56 6.27
C TRP A 204 5.62 6.67 7.46
N LEU A 205 4.50 6.93 8.15
CA LEU A 205 4.02 6.08 9.25
C LEU A 205 3.72 4.65 8.77
N ARG A 206 3.04 4.50 7.63
CA ARG A 206 2.68 3.20 7.05
C ARG A 206 3.89 2.35 6.64
N ASP A 207 5.06 2.94 6.42
CA ASP A 207 6.26 2.18 6.06
C ASP A 207 6.63 1.15 7.16
N PRO A 208 6.81 -0.16 6.82
CA PRO A 208 7.17 -1.20 7.78
C PRO A 208 8.49 -0.96 8.54
N GLU A 209 9.42 -0.17 8.00
CA GLU A 209 10.66 0.20 8.69
C GLU A 209 10.43 1.29 9.76
N ASN A 210 9.25 1.94 9.77
CA ASN A 210 8.86 2.96 10.73
C ASN A 210 7.82 2.39 11.72
N PHE A 211 6.52 2.56 11.45
CA PHE A 211 5.43 2.08 12.31
C PHE A 211 4.61 0.95 11.66
N GLY A 212 4.66 0.80 10.33
CA GLY A 212 3.93 -0.22 9.59
C GLY A 212 2.43 0.06 9.40
N GLU A 213 1.88 1.04 10.11
CA GLU A 213 0.48 1.43 10.04
C GLU A 213 0.28 2.92 10.34
N ILE A 214 -0.85 3.46 9.88
CA ILE A 214 -1.20 4.87 10.12
C ILE A 214 -1.79 5.00 11.52
N ALA A 215 -1.49 6.10 12.20
CA ALA A 215 -2.07 6.43 13.50
C ALA A 215 -3.59 6.66 13.43
N ASP A 216 -4.29 6.33 14.52
CA ASP A 216 -5.75 6.51 14.64
C ASP A 216 -6.16 7.98 14.56
N GLU A 217 -5.35 8.86 15.16
CA GLU A 217 -5.52 10.30 15.08
C GLU A 217 -4.24 10.98 14.63
N ILE A 218 -4.38 11.96 13.72
CA ILE A 218 -3.28 12.82 13.27
C ILE A 218 -3.78 14.27 13.21
N ASP A 219 -3.15 15.16 13.97
CA ASP A 219 -3.47 16.58 14.04
C ASP A 219 -2.28 17.44 13.62
N CYS A 220 -2.50 18.41 12.73
CA CYS A 220 -1.51 19.46 12.45
C CYS A 220 -1.42 20.40 13.66
N ILE A 221 -0.31 20.35 14.39
CA ILE A 221 -0.08 21.18 15.59
C ILE A 221 0.69 22.47 15.28
N GLY A 222 1.25 22.59 14.07
CA GLY A 222 1.90 23.82 13.67
C GLY A 222 2.59 23.78 12.32
N ARG A 223 2.88 24.99 11.84
CA ARG A 223 3.65 25.25 10.62
C ARG A 223 4.69 26.33 10.90
N GLU A 224 5.93 26.10 10.51
CA GLU A 224 7.00 27.10 10.66
C GLU A 224 7.84 27.19 9.39
N LYS A 225 8.14 28.42 8.96
CA LYS A 225 9.06 28.69 7.85
C LYS A 225 10.37 29.25 8.40
N LEU A 226 11.49 28.60 8.10
CA LEU A 226 12.81 29.02 8.56
C LEU A 226 13.93 28.58 7.63
N TYR A 227 15.09 29.23 7.74
CA TYR A 227 16.31 28.77 7.09
C TYR A 227 16.82 27.48 7.75
N TRP A 228 17.00 26.43 6.95
CA TRP A 228 17.33 25.09 7.42
C TRP A 228 18.83 24.78 7.22
N PRO A 229 19.63 24.72 8.30
CA PRO A 229 21.08 24.49 8.20
C PRO A 229 21.52 23.21 7.47
N PRO A 230 20.80 22.06 7.57
CA PRO A 230 21.15 20.83 6.85
C PRO A 230 21.20 21.00 5.33
N THR A 231 20.26 21.76 4.77
CA THR A 231 20.10 21.92 3.32
C THR A 231 20.58 23.27 2.79
N GLY A 232 20.75 24.26 3.68
CA GLY A 232 21.27 25.58 3.34
C GLY A 232 20.27 26.50 2.62
N ASP A 233 18.96 26.24 2.75
CA ASP A 233 17.86 26.97 2.12
C ASP A 233 16.71 27.26 3.09
N GLU A 234 15.80 28.16 2.72
CA GLU A 234 14.57 28.41 3.47
C GLU A 234 13.54 27.31 3.18
N ARG A 235 13.00 26.71 4.24
CA ARG A 235 12.03 25.62 4.17
C ARG A 235 10.80 25.89 5.02
N GLU A 236 9.69 25.31 4.58
CA GLU A 236 8.44 25.26 5.32
C GLU A 236 8.31 23.88 5.95
N PHE A 237 8.04 23.85 7.25
CA PHE A 237 7.88 22.65 8.04
C PHE A 237 6.45 22.54 8.54
N TYR A 238 5.95 21.31 8.55
CA TYR A 238 4.66 20.92 9.13
C TYR A 238 4.93 19.94 10.27
N LEU A 239 4.25 20.15 11.40
CA LEU A 239 4.36 19.30 12.57
C LEU A 239 3.01 18.65 12.84
N PHE A 240 3.04 17.33 12.96
CA PHE A 240 1.85 16.52 13.18
C PHE A 240 1.97 15.78 14.50
N LYS A 241 1.01 15.99 15.41
CA LYS A 241 0.79 15.09 16.54
C LYS A 241 0.08 13.86 16.01
N TYR A 242 0.49 12.68 16.46
CA TYR A 242 -0.21 11.44 16.16
C TYR A 242 -0.45 10.62 17.43
N VAL A 243 -1.50 9.79 17.40
CA VAL A 243 -1.91 8.93 18.52
C VAL A 243 -2.26 7.54 17.99
N TYR A 244 -1.70 6.51 18.62
CA TYR A 244 -2.16 5.12 18.49
C TYR A 244 -2.91 4.73 19.76
N PHE A 245 -4.19 4.37 19.63
CA PHE A 245 -5.02 3.95 20.74
C PHE A 245 -4.65 2.55 21.19
N SER A 246 -4.58 2.34 22.51
CA SER A 246 -4.36 1.01 23.05
C SER A 246 -5.68 0.22 23.15
N ASP A 247 -5.77 -0.90 22.43
CA ASP A 247 -6.92 -1.84 22.51
C ASP A 247 -7.01 -2.63 23.84
N CYS A 248 -6.01 -2.52 24.71
CA CYS A 248 -5.98 -3.29 25.96
C CYS A 248 -7.02 -2.79 26.98
N GLN A 249 -8.10 -3.54 27.14
CA GLN A 249 -9.07 -3.36 28.23
C GLN A 249 -8.48 -3.62 29.64
N GLU A 250 -7.30 -4.22 29.73
CA GLU A 250 -6.58 -4.46 31.00
C GLU A 250 -5.70 -3.26 31.43
N GLY A 251 -6.25 -2.05 31.34
CA GLY A 251 -6.01 -0.93 32.26
C GLY A 251 -4.61 -0.33 32.42
N ASN A 252 -3.57 -0.75 31.69
CA ASN A 252 -2.20 -0.30 31.94
C ASN A 252 -1.36 0.09 30.71
N GLN A 253 -1.89 -0.01 29.49
CA GLN A 253 -1.20 0.50 28.30
C GLN A 253 -1.78 1.87 27.95
N LEU A 254 -0.92 2.89 28.02
CA LEU A 254 -1.27 4.27 27.66
C LEU A 254 -1.20 4.41 26.14
N ASP A 255 -2.06 5.26 25.58
CA ASP A 255 -2.01 5.61 24.16
C ASP A 255 -0.60 6.09 23.78
N GLU A 256 -0.09 5.58 22.65
CA GLU A 256 1.23 5.97 22.17
C GLU A 256 1.09 7.28 21.38
N THR A 257 1.60 8.36 21.96
CA THR A 257 1.53 9.70 21.35
C THR A 257 2.91 10.19 20.94
N GLY A 258 3.04 10.71 19.73
CA GLY A 258 4.28 11.30 19.23
C GLY A 258 4.08 12.57 18.40
N VAL A 259 5.20 13.09 17.88
CA VAL A 259 5.21 14.21 16.94
C VAL A 259 6.11 13.89 15.76
N GLY A 260 5.53 13.94 14.56
CA GLY A 260 6.24 13.91 13.30
C GLY A 260 6.52 15.30 12.75
N VAL A 261 7.59 15.40 11.97
CA VAL A 261 7.98 16.60 11.23
C VAL A 261 8.04 16.25 9.74
N VAL A 262 7.49 17.11 8.90
CA VAL A 262 7.54 17.04 7.42
C VAL A 262 8.12 18.35 6.89
N GLY A 263 8.97 18.28 5.85
CA GLY A 263 9.48 19.46 5.12
C GLY A 263 10.92 19.33 4.58
N SER A 264 11.81 18.62 5.30
CA SER A 264 13.14 18.23 4.79
C SER A 264 13.24 16.72 4.64
N ARG A 265 13.38 16.01 5.77
CA ARG A 265 13.22 14.57 5.85
C ARG A 265 12.07 14.27 6.80
N THR A 266 11.07 13.54 6.33
CA THR A 266 9.94 13.17 7.19
C THR A 266 10.40 12.18 8.26
N VAL A 267 10.11 12.47 9.53
CA VAL A 267 10.50 11.63 10.66
C VAL A 267 9.69 11.95 11.94
N SER A 268 9.55 10.97 12.82
CA SER A 268 9.22 11.15 14.24
C SER A 268 10.42 10.78 15.12
N LEU A 269 10.86 11.67 16.00
CA LEU A 269 12.00 11.43 16.90
C LEU A 269 11.51 10.86 18.25
N VAL A 270 10.98 9.63 18.20
CA VAL A 270 10.44 8.93 19.36
C VAL A 270 11.45 8.93 20.52
N GLY A 271 10.99 9.30 21.72
CA GLY A 271 11.82 9.41 22.92
C GLY A 271 12.63 10.71 23.02
N HIS A 272 12.69 11.52 21.97
CA HIS A 272 13.39 12.82 21.97
C HIS A 272 12.44 14.01 21.84
N SER A 273 11.36 13.91 21.07
CA SER A 273 10.31 14.93 20.96
C SER A 273 8.98 14.44 21.54
N ASN A 274 8.13 15.39 21.95
CA ASN A 274 6.75 15.10 22.35
C ASN A 274 5.84 16.32 22.13
N PRO A 275 4.50 16.17 22.15
CA PRO A 275 3.57 17.26 21.85
C PRO A 275 3.54 18.41 22.86
N SER A 276 4.15 18.26 24.04
CA SER A 276 4.21 19.35 25.03
C SER A 276 5.37 20.33 24.77
N MET A 277 6.32 19.96 23.90
CA MET A 277 7.39 20.84 23.45
C MET A 277 6.85 21.90 22.48
N SER A 278 7.50 23.07 22.43
CA SER A 278 7.21 24.07 21.42
C SER A 278 7.68 23.62 20.03
N LEU A 279 7.05 24.15 18.97
CA LEU A 279 7.40 23.83 17.58
C LEU A 279 8.90 24.02 17.32
N ARG A 280 9.47 25.10 17.86
CA ARG A 280 10.88 25.45 17.69
C ARG A 280 11.83 24.46 18.37
N GLU A 281 11.46 23.95 19.55
CA GLU A 281 12.26 22.93 20.25
C GLU A 281 12.28 21.61 19.49
N ILE A 282 11.14 21.21 18.91
CA ILE A 282 11.02 20.01 18.08
C ILE A 282 11.88 20.16 16.82
N LEU A 283 11.79 21.31 16.14
CA LEU A 283 12.60 21.60 14.95
C LEU A 283 14.10 21.71 15.28
N ALA A 284 14.46 22.21 16.46
CA ALA A 284 15.85 22.23 16.92
C ALA A 284 16.42 20.81 17.06
N LEU A 285 15.68 19.88 17.66
CA LEU A 285 16.07 18.47 17.75
C LEU A 285 16.14 17.81 16.36
N HIS A 286 15.17 18.09 15.49
CA HIS A 286 15.15 17.58 14.12
C HIS A 286 16.35 18.06 13.30
N CYS A 287 16.74 19.33 13.42
CA CYS A 287 17.93 19.89 12.78
C CYS A 287 19.21 19.15 13.22
N CYS A 288 19.38 18.93 14.52
CA CYS A 288 20.50 18.17 15.06
C CYS A 288 20.56 16.74 14.50
N TRP A 289 19.41 16.05 14.49
CA TRP A 289 19.31 14.69 13.99
C TRP A 289 19.63 14.61 12.49
N GLU A 290 19.10 15.52 11.68
CA GLU A 290 19.33 15.48 10.24
C GLU A 290 20.81 15.70 9.90
N LEU A 291 21.49 16.64 10.59
CA LEU A 291 22.94 16.83 10.45
C LEU A 291 23.73 15.58 10.84
N GLN A 292 23.33 14.88 11.92
CA GLN A 292 23.97 13.62 12.32
C GLN A 292 23.82 12.55 11.24
N GLN A 293 22.62 12.40 10.67
CA GLN A 293 22.36 11.44 9.59
C GLN A 293 23.17 11.74 8.32
N GLN A 294 23.49 13.01 8.08
CA GLN A 294 24.32 13.44 6.96
C GLN A 294 25.84 13.34 7.24
N GLY A 295 26.24 13.08 8.48
CA GLY A 295 27.65 13.12 8.88
C GLY A 295 28.26 14.52 8.83
N ASP A 296 27.43 15.56 9.01
CA ASP A 296 27.89 16.96 8.97
C ASP A 296 28.76 17.28 10.20
N SER A 297 29.90 17.94 9.97
CA SER A 297 30.83 18.37 11.03
C SER A 297 30.23 19.31 12.08
N ARG A 298 29.12 19.97 11.77
CA ARG A 298 28.37 20.85 12.66
C ARG A 298 27.43 20.09 13.60
N ALA A 299 27.19 18.80 13.34
CA ALA A 299 26.27 17.98 14.11
C ALA A 299 26.77 17.84 15.57
N PRO A 300 25.92 18.09 16.58
CA PRO A 300 26.30 17.84 17.97
C PRO A 300 26.44 16.33 18.22
N ALA A 301 27.26 15.94 19.19
CA ALA A 301 27.44 14.53 19.56
C ALA A 301 26.17 13.90 20.18
N LEU A 302 25.34 14.72 20.84
CA LEU A 302 24.06 14.33 21.42
C LEU A 302 22.97 15.28 20.95
N LEU A 303 21.76 14.77 20.74
CA LEU A 303 20.60 15.59 20.42
C LEU A 303 20.26 16.48 21.62
N SER A 304 20.29 17.79 21.41
CA SER A 304 19.96 18.80 22.43
C SER A 304 19.21 19.96 21.79
N ILE A 305 18.19 20.44 22.50
CA ILE A 305 17.41 21.62 22.12
C ILE A 305 18.34 22.84 22.02
N GLU A 306 19.23 23.04 23.00
CA GLU A 306 20.11 24.21 23.07
C GLU A 306 21.04 24.31 21.84
N GLU A 307 21.68 23.19 21.46
CA GLU A 307 22.55 23.15 20.29
C GLU A 307 21.76 23.32 18.99
N GLY A 308 20.58 22.72 18.89
CA GLY A 308 19.71 22.89 17.72
C GLY A 308 19.26 24.34 17.56
N GLU A 309 18.85 25.00 18.65
CA GLU A 309 18.49 26.42 18.62
C GLU A 309 19.67 27.34 18.28
N ARG A 310 20.89 26.98 18.72
CA ARG A 310 22.12 27.69 18.33
C ARG A 310 22.31 27.58 16.81
N LEU A 311 22.24 26.39 16.25
CA LEU A 311 22.37 26.13 14.81
C LEU A 311 21.31 26.88 13.98
N LEU A 312 20.05 26.86 14.43
CA LEU A 312 18.94 27.57 13.77
C LEU A 312 19.05 29.10 13.85
N ARG A 313 19.78 29.65 14.84
CA ARG A 313 20.01 31.09 14.97
C ARG A 313 21.19 31.57 14.13
N GLU A 314 22.30 30.85 14.18
CA GLU A 314 23.52 31.20 13.43
C GLU A 314 23.28 31.23 11.92
N SER A 315 22.38 30.39 11.44
CA SER A 315 22.03 30.29 10.03
C SER A 315 21.21 31.47 9.47
N ARG A 316 20.60 32.29 10.34
CA ARG A 316 19.89 33.52 9.93
C ARG A 316 20.82 34.73 9.73
N GLY A 317 22.07 34.63 10.16
CA GLY A 317 23.03 35.74 10.20
C GLY A 317 23.96 35.85 8.98
N ASN A 318 23.89 34.90 8.05
CA ASN A 318 24.64 34.87 6.78
C ASN A 318 23.71 35.10 5.60
#